data_AF-A0A5B6YG58-F1
#
_entry.id   AF-A0A5B6YG58-F1
#
_cell.length_a   1.000
_cell.length_b   1.000
_cell.length_c   1.000
_cell.angle_alpha   90.00
_cell.angle_beta   90.00
_cell.angle_gamma   90.00
#
_symmetry.space_group_name_H-M   'P 1'
#
loop_
_entity.id
_entity.type
_entity.pdbx_description
1 polymer ?
#
loop_
_entity_poly.entity_id
_entity_poly.type
_entity_poly.pdbx_seq_one_letter_code
_entity_poly.pdbx_strand_id
1 'polypeptide(L)'
;YLPTGPELAQSAQLIDITGDKMQLLLDFPTIGEPHYAQAILASQIQSKQVKTFGLAENKNPNAVKSEKDARVERKGRQVHIYGTMIRSHFAPDNIEGIEVGDSVYIHMTN
;
A
#
# COMPACT_ATOMS: atom_id res chain seq x y z
N TYR A 1 9.62 -13.23 -25.09
CA TYR A 1 8.77 -12.02 -25.01
C TYR A 1 9.16 -11.03 -26.08
N LEU A 2 8.32 -10.03 -26.38
CA LEU A 2 8.74 -8.93 -27.24
C LEU A 2 9.94 -8.22 -26.60
N PRO A 3 10.93 -7.76 -27.39
CA PRO A 3 12.08 -7.05 -26.86
C PRO A 3 11.65 -5.71 -26.25
N THR A 4 12.08 -5.45 -25.00
CA THR A 4 11.72 -4.25 -24.22
C THR A 4 12.89 -3.28 -23.99
N GLY A 5 14.00 -3.48 -24.69
CA GLY A 5 15.24 -2.75 -24.50
C GLY A 5 16.38 -3.65 -24.04
N PRO A 6 17.49 -3.07 -23.55
CA PRO A 6 18.68 -3.82 -23.12
C PRO A 6 18.44 -4.74 -21.93
N GLU A 7 17.53 -4.35 -21.03
CA GLU A 7 17.11 -5.18 -19.90
C GLU A 7 15.84 -5.95 -20.27
N LEU A 8 15.94 -7.27 -20.25
CA LEU A 8 14.85 -8.17 -20.59
C LEU A 8 14.22 -8.76 -19.33
N ALA A 9 12.94 -9.09 -19.43
CA ALA A 9 12.26 -9.84 -18.38
C ALA A 9 12.77 -11.29 -18.32
N GLN A 10 12.82 -11.85 -17.12
CA GLN A 10 13.12 -13.26 -16.90
C GLN A 10 11.88 -14.11 -17.10
N SER A 11 12.02 -15.29 -17.71
CA SER A 11 10.88 -16.20 -17.89
C SER A 11 10.62 -17.00 -16.62
N ALA A 12 9.41 -16.87 -16.07
CA ALA A 12 8.88 -17.82 -15.10
C ALA A 12 7.89 -18.75 -15.80
N GLN A 13 8.05 -20.05 -15.59
CA GLN A 13 7.31 -21.09 -16.28
C GLN A 13 6.43 -21.87 -15.29
N LEU A 14 5.13 -21.93 -15.54
CA LEU A 14 4.21 -22.81 -14.82
C LEU A 14 4.13 -24.16 -15.55
N ILE A 15 4.54 -25.22 -14.86
CA ILE A 15 4.57 -26.57 -15.40
C ILE A 15 3.59 -27.45 -14.60
N ASP A 16 2.64 -28.08 -15.29
CA ASP A 16 1.78 -29.12 -14.73
C ASP A 16 2.58 -30.40 -14.56
N ILE A 17 2.51 -30.97 -13.36
CA ILE A 17 3.17 -32.22 -12.97
C ILE A 17 2.18 -33.27 -12.46
N THR A 18 0.88 -33.08 -12.69
CA THR A 18 -0.19 -33.96 -12.16
C THR A 18 -0.35 -35.28 -12.91
N GLY A 19 0.08 -35.35 -14.18
CA GLY A 19 0.05 -36.56 -15.00
C GLY A 19 1.43 -37.21 -15.21
N ASP A 20 1.49 -38.23 -16.06
CA ASP A 20 2.71 -39.01 -16.31
C ASP A 20 3.82 -38.24 -17.05
N LYS A 21 3.47 -37.11 -17.69
CA LYS A 21 4.40 -36.25 -18.43
C LYS A 21 4.16 -34.80 -18.05
N MET A 22 5.25 -34.10 -17.73
CA MET A 22 5.22 -32.66 -17.46
C MET A 22 4.68 -31.88 -18.66
N GLN A 23 3.83 -30.88 -18.40
CA GLN A 23 3.27 -30.01 -19.43
C GLN A 23 3.56 -28.55 -19.08
N LEU A 24 4.21 -27.82 -19.99
CA LEU A 24 4.33 -26.38 -19.85
C LEU A 24 2.95 -25.73 -20.07
N LEU A 25 2.39 -25.11 -19.04
CA LEU A 25 1.08 -24.46 -19.10
C LEU A 25 1.17 -22.98 -19.46
N LEU A 26 2.16 -22.28 -18.90
CA LEU A 26 2.28 -20.83 -19.02
C LEU A 26 3.72 -20.37 -18.90
N ASP A 27 4.12 -19.47 -19.80
CA ASP A 27 5.33 -18.65 -19.69
C ASP A 27 4.91 -17.21 -19.38
N PHE A 28 5.43 -16.63 -18.30
CA PHE A 28 5.15 -15.25 -17.94
C PHE A 28 6.41 -14.46 -17.55
N PRO A 29 6.49 -13.18 -17.94
CA PRO A 29 7.66 -12.35 -17.66
C PRO A 29 7.71 -11.93 -16.19
N THR A 30 8.91 -11.97 -15.61
CA THR A 30 9.22 -11.48 -14.26
C THR A 30 10.34 -10.46 -14.31
N ILE A 31 10.38 -9.57 -13.32
CA ILE A 31 11.37 -8.49 -13.20
C ILE A 31 12.26 -8.75 -11.98
N GLY A 32 13.56 -8.42 -12.07
CA GLY A 32 14.47 -8.44 -10.92
C GLY A 32 15.01 -9.82 -10.54
N GLU A 33 15.02 -10.77 -11.47
CA GLU A 33 15.66 -12.09 -11.32
C GLU A 33 15.25 -12.85 -10.03
N PRO A 34 13.95 -13.16 -9.83
CA PRO A 34 13.53 -13.92 -8.67
C PRO A 34 14.18 -15.32 -8.65
N HIS A 35 14.97 -15.61 -7.61
CA HIS A 35 15.73 -16.86 -7.50
C HIS A 35 14.93 -18.04 -6.93
N TYR A 36 13.92 -17.77 -6.10
CA TYR A 36 13.13 -18.79 -5.42
C TYR A 36 11.65 -18.42 -5.43
N ALA A 37 10.80 -19.44 -5.44
CA ALA A 37 9.35 -19.31 -5.31
C ALA A 37 8.82 -20.35 -4.31
N GLN A 38 7.74 -20.00 -3.61
CA GLN A 38 7.03 -20.91 -2.72
C GLN A 38 5.53 -20.77 -2.95
N ALA A 39 4.83 -21.90 -2.97
CA ALA A 39 3.37 -21.95 -3.06
C ALA A 39 2.77 -22.45 -1.74
N ILE A 40 1.61 -21.90 -1.38
CA ILE A 40 0.77 -22.39 -0.28
C ILE A 40 -0.68 -22.48 -0.77
N LEU A 41 -1.46 -23.40 -0.18
CA LEU A 41 -2.89 -23.49 -0.48
C LEU A 41 -3.60 -22.22 0.00
N ALA A 42 -4.50 -21.67 -0.83
CA ALA A 42 -5.25 -20.46 -0.48
C ALA A 42 -6.04 -20.61 0.83
N SER A 43 -6.56 -21.82 1.11
CA SER A 43 -7.28 -22.14 2.35
C SER A 43 -6.45 -21.94 3.62
N GLN A 44 -5.12 -21.91 3.53
CA GLN A 44 -4.23 -21.70 4.67
C GLN A 44 -4.16 -20.24 5.12
N ILE A 45 -4.53 -19.30 4.24
CA ILE A 45 -4.41 -17.84 4.48
C ILE A 45 -5.71 -17.07 4.31
N GLN A 46 -6.67 -17.57 3.53
CA GLN A 46 -7.91 -16.83 3.18
C GLN A 46 -8.68 -16.35 4.42
N SER A 47 -8.82 -17.18 5.45
CA SER A 47 -9.52 -16.82 6.70
C SER A 47 -8.69 -15.91 7.62
N LYS A 48 -7.40 -15.75 7.37
CA LYS A 48 -6.45 -14.97 8.17
C LYS A 48 -6.15 -13.60 7.57
N GLN A 49 -6.79 -13.24 6.45
CA GLN A 49 -6.56 -11.95 5.80
C GLN A 49 -7.09 -10.81 6.66
N VAL A 50 -6.20 -9.89 7.03
CA VAL A 50 -6.58 -8.62 7.66
C VAL A 50 -7.20 -7.73 6.58
N LYS A 51 -8.48 -7.39 6.74
CA LYS A 51 -9.22 -6.58 5.77
C LYS A 51 -9.23 -5.09 6.12
N THR A 52 -9.34 -4.80 7.40
CA THR A 52 -9.41 -3.45 7.95
C THR A 52 -8.67 -3.42 9.28
N PHE A 53 -8.20 -2.23 9.67
CA PHE A 53 -7.65 -1.98 11.00
C PHE A 53 -8.71 -1.24 11.83
N GLY A 54 -8.88 -1.62 13.09
CA GLY A 54 -9.81 -0.95 13.98
C GLY A 54 -9.32 0.46 14.31
N LEU A 55 -10.12 1.49 13.99
CA LEU A 55 -9.77 2.89 14.26
C LEU A 55 -9.51 3.14 15.76
N ALA A 56 -10.29 2.50 16.63
CA ALA A 56 -10.13 2.60 18.08
C ALA A 56 -8.77 2.06 18.56
N GLU A 57 -8.23 1.04 17.89
CA GLU A 57 -6.96 0.39 18.21
C GLU A 57 -5.74 1.15 17.69
N ASN A 58 -5.95 2.21 16.89
CA ASN A 58 -4.85 3.04 16.42
C ASN A 58 -4.16 3.75 17.60
N LYS A 59 -2.89 3.40 17.83
CA LYS A 59 -2.03 3.93 18.90
C LYS A 59 -1.03 4.98 18.40
N ASN A 60 -1.11 5.38 17.14
CA ASN A 60 -0.27 6.46 16.63
C ASN A 60 -0.57 7.76 17.39
N PRO A 61 0.43 8.47 17.96
CA PRO A 61 0.22 9.69 18.74
C PRO A 61 -0.46 10.82 17.94
N ASN A 62 -0.39 10.77 16.60
CA ASN A 62 -0.99 11.76 15.71
C ASN A 62 -2.30 11.26 15.07
N ALA A 63 -2.85 10.12 15.52
CA ALA A 63 -4.10 9.58 14.98
C ALA A 63 -5.28 10.52 15.27
N VAL A 64 -6.14 10.68 14.27
CA VAL A 64 -7.39 11.45 14.36
C VAL A 64 -8.52 10.45 14.23
N LYS A 65 -9.27 10.23 15.31
CA LYS A 65 -10.32 9.19 15.37
C LYS A 65 -11.71 9.71 15.05
N SER A 66 -11.86 11.03 14.90
CA SER A 66 -13.10 11.67 14.49
C SER A 66 -12.81 12.96 13.74
N GLU A 67 -13.69 13.35 12.81
CA GLU A 67 -13.56 14.61 12.07
C GLU A 67 -13.50 15.84 13.00
N LYS A 68 -14.09 15.76 14.20
CA LYS A 68 -14.05 16.84 15.19
C LYS A 68 -12.64 17.12 15.73
N ASP A 69 -11.77 16.12 15.67
CA ASP A 69 -10.38 16.23 16.13
C ASP A 69 -9.45 16.68 14.99
N ALA A 70 -9.97 16.77 13.76
CA ALA A 70 -9.22 17.22 12.59
C ALA A 70 -8.92 18.72 12.69
N ARG A 71 -7.67 19.09 12.41
CA ARG A 71 -7.18 20.45 12.66
C ARG A 71 -5.85 20.72 11.97
N VAL A 72 -5.55 22.00 11.83
CA VAL A 72 -4.24 22.51 11.40
C VAL A 72 -3.59 23.21 12.59
N GLU A 73 -2.42 22.74 13.02
CA GLU A 73 -1.62 23.32 14.10
C GLU A 73 -0.33 23.92 13.54
N ARG A 74 -0.03 25.18 13.90
CA ARG A 74 1.25 25.82 13.58
C ARG A 74 2.17 25.83 14.80
N LYS A 75 3.42 25.39 14.59
CA LYS A 75 4.52 25.42 15.56
C LYS A 75 5.74 26.08 14.90
N GLY A 76 5.79 27.41 14.94
CA GLY A 76 6.79 28.19 14.20
C GLY A 76 6.63 28.00 12.68
N ARG A 77 7.70 27.54 12.02
CA ARG A 77 7.70 27.18 10.58
C ARG A 77 7.19 25.76 10.30
N GLN A 78 6.80 25.01 11.32
CA GLN A 78 6.20 23.68 11.14
C GLN A 78 4.68 23.79 11.16
N VAL A 79 4.03 23.25 10.14
CA VAL A 79 2.57 23.18 10.05
C VAL A 79 2.17 21.71 10.09
N HIS A 80 1.41 21.32 11.10
CA HIS A 80 0.90 19.97 11.29
C HIS A 80 -0.58 19.94 10.92
N ILE A 81 -0.93 19.17 9.89
CA ILE A 81 -2.30 18.88 9.51
C ILE A 81 -2.65 17.52 10.07
N TYR A 82 -3.64 17.47 10.95
CA TYR A 82 -4.21 16.25 11.48
C TYR A 82 -5.54 16.05 10.80
N GLY A 83 -5.66 15.02 9.96
CA GLY A 83 -6.84 14.81 9.14
C GLY A 83 -7.41 13.40 9.18
N THR A 84 -8.70 13.31 8.91
CA THR A 84 -9.40 12.05 8.63
C THR A 84 -9.66 11.92 7.14
N MET A 85 -9.63 10.69 6.64
CA MET A 85 -10.01 10.34 5.28
C MET A 85 -11.09 9.28 5.33
N ILE A 86 -12.29 9.62 4.88
CA ILE A 86 -13.34 8.65 4.59
C ILE A 86 -13.48 8.60 3.08
N ARG A 87 -14.04 7.51 2.53
CA ARG A 87 -14.22 7.38 1.08
C ARG A 87 -14.81 8.66 0.48
N SER A 88 -14.08 9.27 -0.44
CA SER A 88 -14.45 10.51 -1.14
C SER A 88 -14.51 11.78 -0.28
N HIS A 89 -14.04 11.77 0.97
CA HIS A 89 -14.07 12.93 1.85
C HIS A 89 -12.81 13.03 2.72
N PHE A 90 -12.27 14.24 2.81
CA PHE A 90 -11.18 14.58 3.71
C PHE A 90 -11.66 15.64 4.68
N ALA A 91 -11.24 15.54 5.94
CA ALA A 91 -11.42 16.60 6.92
C ALA A 91 -10.07 16.89 7.59
N PRO A 92 -9.57 18.14 7.58
CA PRO A 92 -10.09 19.26 6.79
C PRO A 92 -9.89 19.03 5.28
N ASP A 93 -10.82 19.52 4.47
CA ASP A 93 -10.74 19.53 3.01
C ASP A 93 -10.07 20.81 2.46
N ASN A 94 -10.13 21.91 3.21
CA ASN A 94 -9.40 23.14 2.93
C ASN A 94 -8.34 23.41 4.01
N ILE A 95 -7.09 23.58 3.58
CA ILE A 95 -5.93 23.82 4.45
C ILE A 95 -5.37 25.20 4.09
N GLU A 96 -5.62 26.17 4.97
CA GLU A 96 -5.22 27.56 4.77
C GLU A 96 -4.04 27.94 5.67
N GLY A 97 -3.35 29.03 5.30
CA GLY A 97 -2.34 29.66 6.15
C GLY A 97 -0.96 28.98 6.16
N ILE A 98 -0.63 28.18 5.14
CA ILE A 98 0.74 27.70 4.86
C ILE A 98 1.50 28.78 4.07
N GLU A 99 2.77 29.02 4.41
CA GLU A 99 3.62 30.03 3.79
C GLU A 99 4.86 29.40 3.13
N VAL A 100 5.49 30.15 2.21
CA VAL A 100 6.69 29.70 1.50
C VAL A 100 7.82 29.43 2.50
N GLY A 101 8.33 28.20 2.46
CA GLY A 101 9.39 27.70 3.32
C GLY A 101 8.90 27.18 4.68
N ASP A 102 7.61 26.95 4.87
CA ASP A 102 7.13 26.10 5.95
C ASP A 102 7.51 24.62 5.71
N SER A 103 7.70 23.88 6.79
CA SER A 103 7.75 22.42 6.79
C SER A 103 6.37 21.88 7.13
N VAL A 104 5.76 21.17 6.19
CA VAL A 104 4.37 20.70 6.31
C VAL A 104 4.36 19.20 6.63
N TYR A 105 3.69 18.84 7.72
CA TYR A 105 3.49 17.47 8.18
C TYR A 105 2.02 17.11 8.07
N ILE A 106 1.68 16.10 7.28
CA ILE A 106 0.31 15.63 7.11
C ILE A 106 0.15 14.28 7.81
N HIS A 107 -0.69 14.26 8.85
CA HIS A 107 -1.04 13.08 9.63
C HIS A 107 -2.45 12.66 9.21
N MET A 108 -2.55 11.62 8.38
CA MET A 108 -3.84 11.14 7.86
C MET A 108 -4.27 9.84 8.54
N THR A 109 -5.53 9.79 8.98
CA THR A 109 -6.17 8.58 9.51
C THR A 109 -7.35 8.19 8.62
N ASN A 110 -7.35 6.97 8.07
CA ASN A 110 -8.44 6.40 7.26
C ASN A 110 -9.23 5.39 8.10
#